data_AF-A0A392U959-F1
#
_entry.id   AF-A0A392U959-F1
#
_cell.length_a   1.000
_cell.length_b   1.000
_cell.length_c   1.000
_cell.angle_alpha   90.00
_cell.angle_beta   90.00
_cell.angle_gamma   90.00
#
_symmetry.space_group_name_H-M   'P 1'
#
loop_
_entity.id
_entity.type
_entity.pdbx_description
1 polymer ?
#
loop_
_entity_poly.entity_id
_entity_poly.type
_entity_poly.pdbx_seq_one_letter_code
_entity_poly.pdbx_strand_id
1 'polypeptide(L)' 'MCQNEYNMNNERSTKTLGVLQLDKETAYLKEIDVLKLKLAEKAIMEAKVKQVKEVCNFYQEDHPNGHCTPEGNTEEAKYA' A
#
# COMPACT_ATOMS: atom_id res chain seq x y z
N MET A 1 32.47 -61.10 20.02
CA MET A 1 31.16 -60.83 19.41
C MET A 1 31.02 -59.32 19.33
N CYS A 2 31.08 -58.74 18.14
CA CYS A 2 31.03 -57.29 17.97
C CYS A 2 29.61 -56.79 18.21
N GLN A 3 29.52 -55.77 19.07
CA GLN A 3 28.31 -55.03 19.38
C GLN A 3 27.84 -54.31 18.10
N ASN A 4 26.70 -54.70 17.53
CA ASN A 4 26.09 -53.93 16.45
C ASN A 4 25.43 -52.70 17.07
N GLU A 5 26.09 -51.56 16.94
CA GLU A 5 25.55 -50.24 17.22
C GLU A 5 24.35 -49.99 16.30
N TYR A 6 23.15 -50.12 16.84
CA TYR A 6 21.92 -49.78 16.13
C TYR A 6 21.82 -48.25 16.02
N ASN A 7 22.53 -47.72 15.03
CA ASN A 7 22.27 -46.53 14.23
C ASN A 7 21.37 -45.45 14.88
N MET A 8 21.94 -44.61 15.75
CA MET A 8 21.34 -43.34 16.19
C MET A 8 21.35 -42.30 15.05
N ASN A 9 20.51 -42.49 14.03
CA ASN A 9 20.35 -41.49 12.96
C ASN A 9 18.95 -40.86 12.87
N ASN A 10 18.07 -41.10 13.84
CA ASN A 10 16.73 -40.46 13.84
C ASN A 10 16.65 -39.13 14.61
N GLU A 11 17.66 -38.76 15.42
CA GLU A 11 17.56 -37.54 16.26
C GLU A 11 17.98 -36.23 15.57
N ARG A 12 18.59 -36.28 14.38
CA ARG A 12 19.13 -35.08 13.72
C ARG A 12 18.14 -34.41 12.75
N SER A 13 17.08 -35.10 12.29
CA SER A 13 16.23 -34.58 11.21
C SER A 13 15.10 -33.64 11.66
N THR A 14 14.77 -33.56 12.96
CA THR A 14 13.64 -32.76 13.45
C THR A 14 14.04 -31.35 13.90
N LYS A 15 15.29 -31.14 14.34
CA LYS A 15 15.74 -29.85 14.89
C LYS A 15 15.82 -28.74 13.84
N THR A 16 16.29 -29.06 12.63
CA THR A 16 16.42 -28.08 11.53
C THR A 16 15.06 -27.67 10.96
N LEU A 17 14.07 -28.57 11.00
CA LEU A 17 12.75 -28.34 10.41
C LEU A 17 11.95 -27.27 11.19
N GLY A 18 12.10 -27.24 12.52
CA GLY A 18 11.47 -26.23 13.38
C GLY A 18 12.04 -24.83 13.20
N VAL A 19 13.38 -24.71 13.06
CA VAL A 19 14.03 -23.42 12.76
C VAL A 19 13.58 -22.88 11.40
N LEU A 20 13.56 -23.73 10.38
CA LEU A 20 13.07 -23.34 9.04
C LEU A 20 11.58 -22.96 9.01
N GLN A 21 10.75 -23.48 9.91
CA GLN A 21 9.35 -23.06 10.04
C GLN A 21 9.23 -21.69 10.69
N LEU A 22 9.97 -21.43 11.77
CA LEU A 22 10.03 -20.12 12.43
C LEU A 22 10.56 -19.02 11.50
N ASP A 23 11.56 -19.34 10.67
CA ASP A 23 12.08 -18.41 9.66
C ASP A 23 11.03 -18.05 8.61
N LYS A 24 10.19 -19.01 8.19
CA LYS A 24 9.08 -18.77 7.26
C LYS A 24 7.98 -17.92 7.88
N GLU A 25 7.59 -18.20 9.12
CA GLU A 25 6.61 -17.39 9.84
C GLU A 25 7.10 -15.95 10.01
N THR A 26 8.38 -15.78 10.35
CA THR A 26 9.03 -14.47 10.43
C THR A 26 9.06 -13.76 9.09
N ALA A 27 9.33 -14.46 7.99
CA ALA A 27 9.30 -13.90 6.65
C ALA A 27 7.90 -13.40 6.28
N TYR A 28 6.86 -14.19 6.53
CA TYR A 28 5.47 -13.80 6.27
C TYR A 28 5.03 -12.60 7.11
N LEU A 29 5.42 -12.52 8.38
CA LEU A 29 5.13 -11.36 9.23
C LEU A 29 5.75 -10.08 8.65
N LYS A 30 7.02 -10.14 8.21
CA LYS A 30 7.67 -8.99 7.56
C LYS A 30 7.00 -8.60 6.25
N GLU A 31 6.55 -9.57 5.46
CA GLU A 31 5.83 -9.30 4.21
C GLU A 31 4.48 -8.62 4.47
N ILE A 32 3.75 -9.07 5.49
CA ILE A 32 2.50 -8.43 5.95
C ILE A 32 2.75 -6.97 6.37
N ASP A 33 3.81 -6.70 7.11
CA ASP A 33 4.13 -5.33 7.54
C ASP A 33 4.46 -4.42 6.35
N VAL A 34 5.19 -4.92 5.36
CA VAL A 34 5.44 -4.19 4.11
C VAL A 34 4.13 -3.92 3.35
N LEU A 35 3.23 -4.90 3.28
CA LEU A 35 1.93 -4.73 2.63
C LEU A 35 1.05 -3.69 3.35
N LYS A 36 1.06 -3.68 4.69
CA LYS A 36 0.34 -2.66 5.48
C LYS A 36 0.85 -1.26 5.19
N LEU A 37 2.18 -1.07 5.10
CA LEU A 37 2.77 0.22 4.75
C LEU A 37 2.33 0.69 3.36
N LYS A 38 2.39 -0.20 2.36
CA LYS A 38 1.94 0.11 0.99
C LYS A 38 0.45 0.47 0.92
N LEU A 39 -0.39 -0.18 1.71
CA LEU A 39 -1.82 0.14 1.79
C LEU A 39 -2.06 1.53 2.40
N ALA A 40 -1.33 1.88 3.46
CA ALA A 40 -1.40 3.21 4.06
C ALA A 40 -0.95 4.31 3.08
N GLU A 41 0.14 4.10 2.36
CA GLU A 41 0.61 5.02 1.31
C GLU A 41 -0.42 5.19 0.19
N LYS A 42 -1.03 4.08 -0.26
CA LYS A 42 -2.10 4.11 -1.26
C LYS A 42 -3.30 4.92 -0.77
N ALA A 43 -3.74 4.73 0.48
CA ALA A 43 -4.87 5.48 1.04
C ALA A 43 -4.59 6.99 1.09
N ILE A 44 -3.36 7.39 1.44
CA ILE A 44 -2.94 8.80 1.41
C ILE A 44 -2.96 9.35 -0.01
N MET A 45 -2.46 8.58 -0.99
CA MET A 45 -2.47 8.98 -2.40
C MET A 45 -3.89 9.11 -2.94
N GLU A 46 -4.78 8.18 -2.64
CA GLU A 46 -6.19 8.25 -3.04
C GLU A 46 -6.90 9.46 -2.42
N ALA A 47 -6.62 9.79 -1.15
CA ALA A 47 -7.15 10.98 -0.50
C ALA A 47 -6.66 12.27 -1.18
N LYS A 48 -5.36 12.35 -1.53
CA LYS A 48 -4.80 13.48 -2.29
C LYS A 48 -5.41 13.60 -3.69
N VAL A 49 -5.57 12.48 -4.40
CA VAL A 49 -6.22 12.47 -5.73
C VAL A 49 -7.67 12.92 -5.61
N LYS A 50 -8.38 12.52 -4.55
CA LYS A 50 -9.75 12.97 -4.29
C LYS A 50 -9.79 14.47 -4.03
N GLN A 51 -8.90 15.00 -3.19
CA GLN A 51 -8.77 16.44 -2.95
C GLN A 51 -8.49 17.21 -4.25
N VAL A 52 -7.55 16.75 -5.08
CA VAL A 52 -7.25 17.38 -6.38
C VAL A 52 -8.45 17.35 -7.33
N LYS A 53 -9.28 16.30 -7.28
CA LYS A 53 -10.52 16.24 -8.07
C LYS A 53 -11.61 17.17 -7.52
N GLU A 54 -11.58 17.46 -6.22
CA GLU A 54 -12.56 18.35 -5.57
C GLU A 54 -12.21 19.83 -5.80
N VAL A 55 -10.92 20.19 -5.87
CA VAL A 55 -10.47 21.55 -6.20
C VAL A 55 -10.68 21.85 -7.69
N CYS A 56 -11.31 22.98 -8.04
CA CYS A 56 -11.48 23.37 -9.45
C CYS A 56 -10.11 23.71 -10.08
N ASN A 57 -9.77 22.99 -11.15
CA ASN A 57 -8.52 23.22 -11.90
C ASN A 57 -8.43 24.61 -12.57
N PHE A 58 -9.56 25.30 -12.73
CA PHE A 58 -9.64 26.59 -13.42
C PHE A 58 -9.33 27.78 -12.50
N TYR A 59 -9.80 27.73 -11.25
CA TYR A 59 -9.66 28.82 -10.28
C TYR A 59 -8.72 28.49 -9.10
N GLN A 60 -8.35 27.21 -8.91
CA GLN A 60 -7.63 26.72 -7.72
C GLN A 60 -8.30 27.09 -6.38
N GLU A 61 -9.57 27.49 -6.43
CA GLU A 61 -10.40 27.80 -5.28
C GLU A 61 -11.10 26.53 -4.74
N ASP A 62 -11.48 26.59 -3.46
CA ASP A 62 -12.14 25.49 -2.75
C ASP A 62 -13.63 25.42 -3.11
N HIS A 63 -13.90 24.99 -4.35
CA HIS A 63 -15.24 24.71 -4.82
C HIS A 63 -15.24 23.47 -5.73
N PRO A 64 -16.31 22.63 -5.66
CA PRO A 64 -16.38 21.39 -6.41
C PRO A 64 -16.18 21.61 -7.90
N ASN A 65 -15.36 20.75 -8.51
CA ASN A 65 -15.05 20.77 -9.92
C ASN A 65 -16.35 20.64 -10.77
N GLY A 66 -16.61 21.63 -11.63
CA GLY A 66 -17.85 21.74 -12.42
C GLY A 66 -18.80 22.85 -11.98
N HIS A 67 -18.58 23.47 -10.81
CA HIS A 67 -19.29 24.68 -10.37
C HIS A 67 -18.48 25.96 -10.63
N CYS A 68 -17.53 25.90 -11.56
CA CYS A 68 -16.69 27.03 -11.92
C CYS A 68 -17.56 27.97 -12.77
N THR A 69 -18.13 29.02 -12.16
CA THR A 69 -18.80 30.09 -12.91
C THR A 69 -17.70 30.87 -13.61
N PRO A 70 -17.66 30.91 -14.96
CA PRO A 70 -16.83 31.90 -15.62
C PRO A 70 -17.35 33.25 -15.14
N GLU A 71 -16.58 33.95 -14.31
CA GLU A 71 -16.72 35.40 -14.18
C GLU A 71 -16.40 35.99 -15.56
N GLY A 72 -17.34 35.82 -16.48
CA GLY A 72 -17.40 36.60 -17.69
C GLY A 72 -17.55 38.02 -17.21
N ASN A 73 -16.49 38.80 -17.44
CA ASN A 73 -16.59 40.25 -17.51
C ASN A 73 -17.94 40.62 -18.13
N THR A 74 -18.79 41.24 -17.32
CA THR A 74 -20.04 41.85 -17.75
C THR A 74 -19.71 43.07 -18.60
N GLU A 75 -19.18 42.84 -19.79
CA GLU A 75 -19.10 43.83 -20.84
C GLU A 75 -19.77 43.21 -22.06
N GLU A 76 -21.09 43.41 -22.13
CA GLU A 76 -21.87 43.23 -23.35
C GLU A 76 -21.10 43.91 -24.49
N ALA A 77 -20.47 43.12 -25.35
CA ALA A 77 -19.97 43.61 -26.62
C ALA A 77 -21.19 44.01 -27.46
N LYS A 78 -21.62 45.27 -27.30
CA LYS A 78 -22.56 45.93 -28.19
C LYS A 78 -21.87 46.07 -29.54
N TYR A 79 -22.06 45.09 -30.40
CA TYR A 79 -21.81 45.27 -31.83
C TYR A 79 -22.86 46.27 -32.35
N ALA A 80 -22.39 47.50 -32.56
CA ALA A 80 -23.11 48.57 -33.26
C ALA A 80 -22.99 48.39 -34.78
#